data_AF-A0A417CN10-F1
#
_entry.id   AF-A0A417CN10-F1
#
_cell.length_a   1.000
_cell.length_b   1.000
_cell.length_c   1.000
_cell.angle_alpha   90.00
_cell.angle_beta   90.00
_cell.angle_gamma   90.00
#
_symmetry.space_group_name_H-M   'P 1'
#
loop_
_entity.id
_entity.type
_entity.pdbx_description
1 polymer ?
#
loop_
_entity_poly.entity_id
_entity_poly.type
_entity_poly.pdbx_seq_one_letter_code
_entity_poly.pdbx_strand_id
1 'polypeptide(L)'
;MKNKDRIKYTSDHRKAFRKIEKQLLGYNTFRSLFHDLDKMFLYMFFDYKKVRYWHRLHMPHHNVKAKTHSDFIQMVIDWECARYTKPDKPLNARETLAKFYPELTDKVLPVIEELGL
;
A
#
# COMPACT_ATOMS: atom_id res chain seq x y z
N MET A 1 -3.26 -7.70 23.95
CA MET A 1 -3.80 -6.84 22.88
C MET A 1 -4.23 -7.72 21.72
N LYS A 2 -5.49 -7.59 21.27
CA LYS A 2 -5.99 -8.32 20.08
C LYS A 2 -5.15 -7.94 18.85
N ASN A 3 -4.95 -8.87 17.92
CA ASN A 3 -4.22 -8.63 16.67
C ASN A 3 -2.75 -8.14 16.80
N LYS A 4 -2.03 -8.45 17.89
CA LYS A 4 -0.65 -7.97 18.13
C LYS A 4 0.30 -8.22 16.95
N ASP A 5 0.26 -9.41 16.36
CA ASP A 5 1.10 -9.75 15.20
C ASP A 5 0.74 -8.93 13.96
N ARG A 6 -0.54 -8.60 13.79
CA ARG A 6 -1.01 -7.75 12.68
C ARG A 6 -0.58 -6.30 12.87
N ILE A 7 -0.61 -5.81 14.10
CA ILE A 7 -0.10 -4.48 14.45
C ILE A 7 1.40 -4.39 14.16
N LYS A 8 2.18 -5.38 14.57
CA LYS A 8 3.61 -5.45 14.23
C LYS A 8 3.83 -5.49 12.71
N TYR A 9 3.11 -6.38 12.03
CA TYR A 9 3.17 -6.52 10.58
C TYR A 9 2.84 -5.21 9.84
N THR A 10 1.77 -4.52 10.24
CA THR A 10 1.39 -3.23 9.66
C THR A 10 2.42 -2.14 9.98
N SER A 11 3.01 -2.15 11.19
CA SER A 11 4.10 -1.23 11.54
C SER A 11 5.32 -1.43 10.63
N ASP A 12 5.72 -2.68 10.40
CA ASP A 12 6.87 -3.00 9.55
C ASP A 12 6.60 -2.65 8.08
N HIS A 13 5.37 -2.91 7.58
CA HIS A 13 4.91 -2.46 6.26
C HIS A 13 4.97 -0.93 6.10
N ARG A 14 4.48 -0.17 7.08
CA ARG A 14 4.53 1.30 7.07
C ARG A 14 5.96 1.85 7.09
N LYS A 15 6.90 1.15 7.74
CA LYS A 15 8.33 1.52 7.69
C LYS A 15 8.91 1.29 6.30
N ALA A 16 8.63 0.12 5.70
CA ALA A 16 9.07 -0.19 4.34
C ALA A 16 8.48 0.80 3.33
N PHE A 17 7.19 1.08 3.42
CA PHE A 17 6.51 2.06 2.57
C PHE A 17 7.23 3.41 2.56
N ARG A 18 7.49 3.99 3.74
CA ARG A 18 8.18 5.29 3.82
C ARG A 18 9.61 5.23 3.29
N LYS A 19 10.31 4.11 3.50
CA LYS A 19 11.66 3.94 2.94
C LYS A 19 11.62 3.95 1.41
N ILE A 20 10.72 3.17 0.81
CA ILE A 20 10.58 3.09 -0.65
C ILE A 20 10.08 4.42 -1.23
N GLU A 21 9.09 5.06 -0.61
CA GLU A 21 8.62 6.38 -1.05
C GLU A 21 9.76 7.40 -1.07
N LYS A 22 10.57 7.46 -0.01
CA LYS A 22 11.71 8.38 0.04
C LYS A 22 12.76 8.06 -1.02
N GLN A 23 12.95 6.79 -1.37
CA GLN A 23 13.88 6.39 -2.43
C GLN A 23 13.38 6.80 -3.82
N LEU A 24 12.07 6.70 -4.07
CA LEU A 24 11.48 6.98 -5.39
C LEU A 24 11.18 8.47 -5.60
N LEU A 25 10.68 9.17 -4.58
CA LEU A 25 10.28 10.58 -4.67
C LEU A 25 11.32 11.56 -4.12
N GLY A 26 12.34 11.07 -3.40
CA GLY A 26 13.31 11.90 -2.68
C GLY A 26 12.82 12.43 -1.32
N TYR A 27 11.53 12.34 -1.01
CA TYR A 27 10.93 12.80 0.24
C TYR A 27 9.77 11.89 0.68
N ASN A 28 9.29 12.07 1.92
CA ASN A 28 8.07 11.41 2.39
C ASN A 28 6.86 12.35 2.32
N THR A 29 5.78 11.89 1.71
CA THR A 29 4.54 12.67 1.62
C THR A 29 3.79 12.67 2.95
N PHE A 30 2.92 13.66 3.18
CA PHE A 30 2.01 13.62 4.33
C PHE A 30 1.14 12.35 4.31
N ARG A 31 0.71 11.91 3.13
CA ARG A 31 -0.11 10.69 2.95
C ARG A 31 0.60 9.43 3.45
N SER A 32 1.91 9.30 3.26
CA SER A 32 2.64 8.12 3.75
C SER A 32 2.76 8.05 5.27
N LEU A 33 2.71 9.19 5.96
CA LEU A 33 2.67 9.22 7.42
C LEU A 33 1.37 8.58 7.93
N PHE A 34 0.27 8.75 7.22
CA PHE A 34 -1.04 8.18 7.56
C PHE A 34 -1.34 6.85 6.86
N HIS A 35 -0.49 6.39 5.93
CA HIS A 35 -0.66 5.11 5.25
C HIS A 35 -0.86 3.99 6.26
N ASP A 36 -1.93 3.21 6.08
CA ASP A 36 -2.32 2.08 6.94
C ASP A 36 -2.49 2.40 8.45
N LEU A 37 -2.55 3.68 8.84
CA LEU A 37 -2.69 4.06 10.24
C LEU A 37 -4.10 3.72 10.78
N ASP A 38 -5.12 3.77 9.92
CA ASP A 38 -6.48 3.32 10.23
C ASP A 38 -6.50 1.88 10.75
N LYS A 39 -5.73 0.97 10.14
CA LYS A 39 -5.63 -0.43 10.59
C LYS A 39 -5.11 -0.52 12.02
N MET A 40 -4.08 0.26 12.37
CA MET A 40 -3.48 0.25 13.70
C MET A 40 -4.49 0.62 14.78
N PHE A 41 -5.33 1.62 14.50
CA PHE A 41 -6.41 2.02 15.40
C PHE A 41 -7.53 0.98 15.44
N LEU A 42 -8.01 0.53 14.29
CA LEU A 42 -9.13 -0.40 14.18
C LEU A 42 -8.80 -1.79 14.74
N TYR A 43 -7.55 -2.24 14.68
CA TYR A 43 -7.12 -3.52 15.27
C TYR A 43 -7.30 -3.58 16.79
N MET A 44 -7.40 -2.45 17.48
CA MET A 44 -7.70 -2.42 18.92
C MET A 44 -9.15 -2.80 19.23
N PHE A 45 -10.07 -2.57 18.29
CA PHE A 45 -11.51 -2.71 18.50
C PHE A 45 -12.13 -3.88 17.71
N PHE A 46 -11.58 -4.22 16.55
CA PHE A 46 -12.19 -5.14 15.59
C PHE A 46 -11.29 -6.33 15.21
N ASP A 47 -11.92 -7.38 14.67
CA ASP A 47 -11.21 -8.56 14.15
C ASP A 47 -10.50 -8.22 12.84
N TYR A 48 -9.39 -8.89 12.56
CA TYR A 48 -8.60 -8.71 11.33
C TYR A 48 -9.44 -8.69 10.04
N LYS A 49 -10.41 -9.62 9.89
CA LYS A 49 -11.26 -9.71 8.69
C LYS A 49 -12.09 -8.44 8.49
N LYS A 50 -12.68 -7.90 9.56
CA LYS A 50 -13.47 -6.66 9.52
C LYS A 50 -12.60 -5.45 9.17
N VAL A 51 -11.44 -5.33 9.83
CA VAL A 51 -10.50 -4.23 9.54
C VAL A 51 -10.03 -4.26 8.09
N ARG A 52 -9.65 -5.44 7.58
CA ARG A 52 -9.21 -5.60 6.18
C ARG A 52 -10.31 -5.21 5.19
N TYR A 53 -11.54 -5.61 5.44
CA TYR A 53 -12.69 -5.27 4.59
C TYR A 53 -12.96 -3.76 4.60
N TRP A 54 -13.06 -3.16 5.79
CA TRP A 54 -13.29 -1.74 5.95
C TRP A 54 -12.20 -0.90 5.25
N HIS A 55 -10.93 -1.21 5.50
CA HIS A 55 -9.80 -0.50 4.92
C HIS A 55 -9.83 -0.48 3.39
N ARG A 56 -10.09 -1.63 2.75
CA ARG A 56 -10.17 -1.74 1.29
C ARG A 56 -11.29 -0.91 0.67
N LEU A 57 -12.40 -0.74 1.40
CA LEU A 57 -13.54 0.04 0.93
C LEU A 57 -13.35 1.55 1.09
N HIS A 58 -12.55 2.00 2.06
CA HIS A 58 -12.48 3.41 2.43
C HIS A 58 -11.16 4.08 2.02
N MET A 59 -10.06 3.33 1.87
CA MET A 59 -8.76 3.94 1.60
C MET A 59 -8.53 4.18 0.10
N PRO A 60 -8.15 5.42 -0.32
CA PRO A 60 -7.98 5.78 -1.72
C PRO A 60 -6.88 5.02 -2.47
N HIS A 61 -5.85 4.53 -1.80
CA HIS A 61 -4.75 3.79 -2.43
C HIS A 61 -5.12 2.35 -2.84
N HIS A 62 -6.39 1.94 -2.68
CA HIS A 62 -6.91 0.68 -3.25
C HIS A 62 -7.63 0.95 -4.57
N ASN A 63 -7.53 -0.01 -5.49
CA ASN A 63 -8.09 0.02 -6.83
C ASN A 63 -9.55 0.49 -6.93
N VAL A 64 -10.40 0.17 -5.93
CA VAL A 64 -11.82 0.56 -5.91
C VAL A 64 -12.03 2.08 -5.72
N LYS A 65 -11.08 2.78 -5.09
CA LYS A 65 -11.23 4.20 -4.70
C LYS A 65 -10.19 5.13 -5.32
N ALA A 66 -9.12 4.60 -5.91
CA ALA A 66 -8.08 5.42 -6.54
C ALA A 66 -8.64 6.22 -7.72
N LYS A 67 -8.42 7.54 -7.70
CA LYS A 67 -8.89 8.46 -8.74
C LYS A 67 -7.83 9.46 -9.15
N THR A 68 -7.01 9.90 -8.20
CA THR A 68 -5.99 10.93 -8.43
C THR A 68 -4.64 10.29 -8.68
N HIS A 69 -3.76 11.03 -9.35
CA HIS A 69 -2.37 10.64 -9.54
C HIS A 69 -1.67 10.28 -8.23
N SER A 70 -1.91 11.05 -7.16
CA SER A 70 -1.37 10.75 -5.83
C SER A 70 -1.91 9.46 -5.19
N ASP A 71 -3.11 9.01 -5.57
CA ASP A 71 -3.65 7.72 -5.13
C ASP A 71 -2.92 6.58 -5.83
N PHE A 72 -2.64 6.74 -7.13
CA PHE A 72 -1.88 5.76 -7.90
C PHE A 72 -0.41 5.70 -7.45
N ILE A 73 0.24 6.82 -7.13
CA ILE A 73 1.58 6.80 -6.52
C ILE A 73 1.59 5.97 -5.24
N GLN A 74 0.66 6.20 -4.32
CA GLN A 74 0.58 5.41 -3.09
C GLN A 74 0.32 3.93 -3.36
N MET A 75 -0.51 3.60 -4.35
CA MET A 75 -0.79 2.23 -4.75
C MET A 75 0.46 1.52 -5.28
N VAL A 76 1.20 2.17 -6.18
CA VAL A 76 2.45 1.64 -6.75
C VAL A 76 3.48 1.42 -5.65
N ILE A 77 3.65 2.38 -4.74
CA ILE A 77 4.58 2.25 -3.61
C ILE A 77 4.11 1.13 -2.66
N ASP A 78 2.81 0.96 -2.41
CA ASP A 78 2.27 -0.11 -1.57
C ASP A 78 2.59 -1.48 -2.16
N TRP A 79 2.45 -1.64 -3.47
CA TRP A 79 2.80 -2.86 -4.20
C TRP A 79 4.31 -3.11 -4.17
N GLU A 80 5.11 -2.08 -4.49
CA GLU A 80 6.56 -2.18 -4.54
C GLU A 80 7.17 -2.53 -3.18
N CYS A 81 6.66 -1.93 -2.10
CA CYS A 81 7.20 -2.17 -0.77
C CYS A 81 6.72 -3.48 -0.13
N ALA A 82 5.64 -4.08 -0.64
CA ALA A 82 5.05 -5.30 -0.09
C ALA A 82 6.06 -6.46 -0.03
N ARG A 83 6.86 -6.64 -1.08
CA ARG A 83 7.84 -7.74 -1.18
C ARG A 83 8.92 -7.73 -0.10
N TYR A 84 9.20 -6.57 0.50
CA TYR A 84 10.21 -6.48 1.57
C TYR A 84 9.67 -6.86 2.95
N THR A 85 8.35 -6.94 3.11
CA THR A 85 7.71 -7.23 4.41
C THR A 85 6.83 -8.46 4.40
N LYS A 86 6.57 -9.04 3.21
CA LYS A 86 5.58 -10.10 3.01
C LYS A 86 6.21 -11.20 2.12
N PRO A 87 6.76 -12.26 2.73
CA PRO A 87 7.36 -13.36 1.97
C PRO A 87 6.41 -14.01 0.96
N ASP A 88 5.10 -13.97 1.25
CA ASP A 88 4.02 -14.48 0.39
C ASP A 88 3.68 -13.56 -0.80
N LYS A 89 4.25 -12.34 -0.85
CA LYS A 89 4.01 -11.36 -1.92
C LYS A 89 5.32 -10.94 -2.57
N PRO A 90 5.98 -11.83 -3.35
CA PRO A 90 7.30 -11.57 -3.89
C PRO A 90 7.32 -10.53 -5.03
N LEU A 91 6.15 -10.24 -5.62
CA LEU A 91 6.05 -9.42 -6.83
C LEU A 91 6.39 -7.96 -6.56
N ASN A 92 7.05 -7.33 -7.53
CA ASN A 92 7.22 -5.88 -7.60
C ASN A 92 5.93 -5.19 -8.09
N ALA A 93 5.92 -3.86 -8.18
CA ALA A 93 4.74 -3.12 -8.63
C ALA A 93 4.29 -3.47 -10.05
N ARG A 94 5.22 -3.60 -10.99
CA ARG A 94 4.95 -3.92 -12.41
C ARG A 94 4.38 -5.32 -12.59
N GLU A 95 4.95 -6.30 -11.90
CA GLU A 95 4.45 -7.68 -11.86
C GLU A 95 3.08 -7.77 -11.17
N THR A 96 2.87 -6.99 -10.10
CA THR A 96 1.58 -6.92 -9.39
C THR A 96 0.50 -6.36 -10.31
N LEU A 97 0.78 -5.30 -11.07
CA LEU A 97 -0.12 -4.74 -12.07
C LEU A 97 -0.50 -5.80 -13.10
N ALA A 98 0.49 -6.43 -13.73
CA ALA A 98 0.26 -7.40 -14.80
C ALA A 98 -0.53 -8.63 -14.33
N LYS A 99 -0.28 -9.11 -13.11
CA LYS A 99 -0.91 -10.33 -12.59
C LYS A 99 -2.31 -10.12 -12.04
N PHE A 100 -2.53 -9.03 -11.31
CA PHE A 100 -3.75 -8.86 -10.50
C PHE A 100 -4.66 -7.74 -10.94
N TYR A 101 -4.13 -6.75 -11.68
CA TYR A 101 -4.87 -5.54 -12.06
C TYR A 101 -4.62 -5.12 -13.52
N PRO A 102 -4.64 -6.04 -14.51
CA PRO A 102 -4.37 -5.68 -15.90
C PRO A 102 -5.32 -4.61 -16.43
N GLU A 103 -6.54 -4.50 -15.88
CA GLU A 103 -7.52 -3.47 -16.21
C GLU A 103 -7.12 -2.05 -15.81
N LEU A 104 -6.10 -1.90 -14.94
CA LEU A 104 -5.58 -0.60 -14.51
C LEU A 104 -4.33 -0.17 -15.29
N THR A 105 -3.88 -0.95 -16.28
CA THR A 105 -2.61 -0.73 -16.99
C THR A 105 -2.49 0.71 -17.51
N ASP A 106 -3.49 1.21 -18.22
CA ASP A 106 -3.48 2.55 -18.82
C ASP A 106 -3.31 3.69 -17.80
N LYS A 107 -3.70 3.45 -16.53
CA LYS A 107 -3.64 4.45 -15.45
C LYS A 107 -2.39 4.30 -14.60
N VAL A 108 -1.95 3.07 -14.36
CA VAL A 108 -0.92 2.75 -13.37
C VAL A 108 0.45 2.57 -14.00
N LEU A 109 0.53 2.04 -15.23
CA LEU A 109 1.80 1.87 -15.92
C LEU A 109 2.58 3.18 -16.08
N PRO A 110 1.94 4.33 -16.47
CA PRO A 110 2.66 5.61 -16.53
C PRO A 110 3.24 6.05 -15.18
N VAL A 111 2.56 5.74 -14.08
CA VAL A 111 3.03 6.07 -12.72
C VAL A 111 4.21 5.18 -12.31
N ILE A 112 4.19 3.90 -12.69
CA ILE A 112 5.32 2.99 -12.48
C ILE A 112 6.55 3.52 -13.22
N GLU A 113 6.40 3.94 -14.48
CA GLU A 113 7.47 4.48 -15.31
C GLU A 113 8.00 5.82 -14.78
N GLU A 114 7.11 6.71 -14.33
CA GLU A 114 7.48 7.98 -13.68
C GLU A 114 8.36 7.76 -12.44
N LEU A 115 8.08 6.71 -11.67
CA LEU A 115 8.85 6.35 -10.48
C LEU A 115 10.13 5.56 -10.80
N GLY A 116 10.40 5.25 -12.08
CA GLY A 116 11.57 4.49 -12.50
C GLY A 116 11.54 3.01 -12.11
N LEU A 117 10.34 2.42 -11.99
CA LEU A 117 10.08 1.02 -11.65
C LEU A 117 9.67 0.16 -12.86
#